data_AF-A0A9D9ER03-F1
#
_entry.id   AF-A0A9D9ER03-F1
#
_cell.length_a   1.000
_cell.length_b   1.000
_cell.length_c   1.000
_cell.angle_alpha   90.00
_cell.angle_beta   90.00
_cell.angle_gamma   90.00
#
_symmetry.space_group_name_H-M   'P 1'
#
loop_
_entity.id
_entity.type
_entity.pdbx_description
1 polymer ?
#
loop_
_entity_poly.entity_id
_entity_poly.type
_entity_poly.pdbx_seq_one_letter_code
_entity_poly.pdbx_strand_id
1 'polypeptide(L)'
;MTLSPRLSALCSVLALSVCFPVFAAGNDVPPEESGSWVLAASAFTLKGVPEPFAAYAELTPRLLLEELGVVQIRFVGLEESRAQELLRLAEERDRLAAVRRDLIFSRDLLFFSLDNPSARQRARKDYDGRLEETERDLALLDEQTEGVLAAGTEKAGGAADPADDGISAGDVPVTFRSAEDGLYTPREGISLARSLHQDGISGLLCGEIRDVGGYMHISVSLETGNGAPAETVSVTAPYADLEEAVYRLSLSLVPRLSGRQPVQLFFSVFPQNTSVFVDGVPVEDLQAPVTVFSGRHTIEASAPEFSASVRTEDFTESGEYSVEISLVPQETVRVVFDTGGESAALFFRTRYFGHTPAEIRMPALPRIGELVRNDVQTFFLFDPAGAGADPERVQTVSVSLDEKNAEQRIEKQRKILYWSLGALYLALPAAFLIRGEADSRLNARAGGRLPDSENVDPWVMAGNAATGVCIGLGVNLLVQIIRYATAAEQVTPRRAEFR
;
A
#
# COMPACT_ATOMS: atom_id res chain seq x y z
N MET A 1 -9.89 8.60 63.08
CA MET A 1 -9.28 9.10 64.34
C MET A 1 -8.14 8.16 64.69
N THR A 2 -6.92 8.44 64.23
CA THR A 2 -5.71 7.73 64.62
C THR A 2 -4.47 8.45 64.10
N LEU A 3 -3.50 8.58 65.01
CA LEU A 3 -2.05 8.47 64.83
C LEU A 3 -1.23 9.55 64.10
N SER A 4 -0.23 10.04 64.84
CA SER A 4 0.98 10.78 64.48
C SER A 4 2.14 9.78 64.17
N PRO A 5 3.43 10.18 64.14
CA PRO A 5 4.17 11.06 63.23
C PRO A 5 5.41 10.32 62.60
N ARG A 6 6.29 11.08 61.94
CA ARG A 6 7.77 10.88 61.79
C ARG A 6 8.37 10.32 60.48
N LEU A 7 9.33 11.11 59.97
CA LEU A 7 10.70 10.79 59.46
C LEU A 7 10.83 9.69 58.38
N SER A 8 11.74 9.72 57.40
CA SER A 8 12.98 10.46 57.18
C SER A 8 13.51 10.17 55.77
N ALA A 9 14.32 11.11 55.27
CA ALA A 9 15.46 11.02 54.35
C ALA A 9 15.77 9.68 53.63
N LEU A 10 15.92 9.67 52.29
CA LEU A 10 17.11 10.06 51.50
C LEU A 10 18.26 9.04 51.60
N CYS A 11 18.80 8.70 50.42
CA CYS A 11 20.11 8.09 50.14
C CYS A 11 20.21 6.56 49.97
N SER A 12 20.65 6.21 48.74
CA SER A 12 21.71 5.22 48.44
C SER A 12 21.27 3.74 48.39
N VAL A 13 21.76 2.84 47.54
CA VAL A 13 22.80 2.78 46.51
C VAL A 13 22.77 1.32 45.97
N LEU A 14 23.25 1.10 44.73
CA LEU A 14 23.81 -0.15 44.17
C LEU A 14 22.92 -1.40 43.95
N ALA A 15 22.83 -1.74 42.66
CA ALA A 15 23.13 -3.04 42.02
C ALA A 15 22.79 -4.37 42.73
N LEU A 16 21.98 -5.19 42.06
CA LEU A 16 22.09 -6.65 41.92
C LEU A 16 21.10 -7.00 40.78
N SER A 17 21.50 -7.32 39.54
CA SER A 17 22.08 -8.59 39.09
C SER A 17 21.56 -9.80 39.88
N VAL A 18 20.46 -10.39 39.44
CA VAL A 18 20.12 -11.80 39.71
C VAL A 18 19.60 -12.44 38.43
N CYS A 19 20.16 -13.60 38.18
CA CYS A 19 20.06 -14.48 37.03
C CYS A 19 18.64 -14.94 36.67
N PHE A 20 18.51 -15.29 35.39
CA PHE A 20 17.65 -16.34 34.83
C PHE A 20 17.24 -17.44 35.82
N PRO A 21 16.02 -17.95 35.63
CA PRO A 21 15.88 -19.37 35.40
C PRO A 21 15.33 -19.64 34.00
N VAL A 22 16.04 -20.55 33.34
CA VAL A 22 15.61 -21.36 32.20
C VAL A 22 14.28 -22.04 32.54
N PHE A 23 13.28 -21.86 31.67
CA PHE A 23 12.21 -22.84 31.51
C PHE A 23 12.10 -23.16 30.02
N ALA A 24 12.38 -24.42 29.71
CA ALA A 24 12.25 -25.01 28.39
C ALA A 24 10.82 -25.54 28.18
N ALA A 25 10.41 -25.46 26.91
CA ALA A 25 9.48 -26.34 26.22
C ALA A 25 8.02 -26.42 26.71
N GLY A 26 7.19 -25.59 26.09
CA GLY A 26 5.89 -26.00 25.57
C GLY A 26 5.83 -25.54 24.11
N ASN A 27 6.11 -26.45 23.17
CA ASN A 27 5.88 -26.21 21.74
C ASN A 27 4.37 -26.13 21.54
N ASP A 28 3.82 -24.94 21.66
CA ASP A 28 2.59 -24.60 20.95
C ASP A 28 2.99 -24.50 19.47
N VAL A 29 2.75 -25.62 18.76
CA VAL A 29 2.74 -25.66 17.30
C VAL A 29 1.70 -24.63 16.86
N PRO A 30 2.10 -23.52 16.21
CA PRO A 30 1.12 -22.61 15.64
C PRO A 30 0.31 -23.40 14.59
N PRO A 31 -0.99 -23.10 14.43
CA PRO A 31 -1.83 -23.76 13.46
C PRO A 31 -1.17 -23.62 12.07
N GLU A 32 -1.14 -24.71 11.29
CA GLU A 32 -0.60 -24.74 9.93
C GLU A 32 -1.09 -23.52 9.15
N GLU A 33 -0.21 -22.53 8.99
CA GLU A 33 -0.41 -21.42 8.07
C GLU A 33 -0.39 -21.99 6.66
N SER A 34 -1.42 -21.67 5.88
CA SER A 34 -1.44 -21.84 4.42
C SER A 34 -0.07 -21.48 3.84
N GLY A 35 0.69 -22.50 3.41
CA GLY A 35 2.11 -22.37 3.11
C GLY A 35 2.37 -21.26 2.10
N SER A 36 3.22 -20.28 2.43
CA SER A 36 3.56 -19.19 1.52
C SER A 36 4.38 -19.68 0.33
N TRP A 37 4.09 -19.20 -0.87
CA TRP A 37 4.85 -19.51 -2.08
C TRP A 37 6.07 -18.59 -2.15
N VAL A 38 7.27 -19.14 -1.99
CA VAL A 38 8.52 -18.37 -1.87
C VAL A 38 9.19 -18.21 -3.24
N LEU A 39 9.38 -16.97 -3.70
CA LEU A 39 10.16 -16.65 -4.90
C LEU A 39 11.59 -16.25 -4.56
N ALA A 40 12.56 -16.87 -5.23
CA ALA A 40 13.97 -16.47 -5.19
C ALA A 40 14.49 -16.15 -6.59
N ALA A 41 15.64 -15.47 -6.66
CA ALA A 41 16.35 -15.24 -7.92
C ALA A 41 17.80 -15.68 -7.81
N SER A 42 18.34 -16.17 -8.92
CA SER A 42 19.74 -16.55 -9.08
C SER A 42 20.51 -15.51 -9.90
N ALA A 43 21.84 -15.51 -9.79
CA ALA A 43 22.68 -14.63 -10.61
C ALA A 43 22.54 -14.98 -12.10
N PHE A 44 22.39 -13.95 -12.94
CA PHE A 44 22.21 -14.16 -14.38
C PHE A 44 23.55 -14.47 -15.05
N THR A 45 23.50 -15.34 -16.05
CA THR A 45 24.69 -15.71 -16.82
C THR A 45 24.99 -14.66 -17.88
N LEU A 46 26.23 -14.18 -17.96
CA LEU A 46 26.65 -13.21 -18.97
C LEU A 46 27.27 -13.89 -20.19
N LYS A 47 26.86 -13.52 -21.41
CA LYS A 47 27.49 -13.97 -22.66
C LYS A 47 27.89 -12.80 -23.55
N GLY A 48 29.20 -12.58 -23.70
CA GLY A 48 29.73 -11.53 -24.58
C GLY A 48 29.47 -10.09 -24.10
N VAL A 49 29.05 -9.92 -22.84
CA VAL A 49 28.77 -8.61 -22.23
C VAL A 49 30.09 -7.88 -21.90
N PRO A 50 30.22 -6.59 -22.21
CA PRO A 50 31.41 -5.82 -21.86
C PRO A 50 31.67 -5.74 -20.35
N GLU A 51 32.94 -5.73 -19.94
CA GLU A 51 33.38 -5.68 -18.53
C GLU A 51 32.71 -4.58 -17.67
N PRO A 52 32.49 -3.34 -18.18
CA PRO A 52 31.79 -2.30 -17.41
C PRO A 52 30.38 -2.68 -16.95
N PHE A 53 29.73 -3.63 -17.61
CA PHE A 53 28.37 -4.09 -17.32
C PHE A 53 28.34 -5.44 -16.61
N ALA A 54 29.47 -5.95 -16.11
CA ALA A 54 29.53 -7.23 -15.39
C ALA A 54 28.62 -7.28 -14.16
N ALA A 55 28.41 -6.12 -13.49
CA ALA A 55 27.52 -6.01 -12.35
C ALA A 55 26.03 -6.32 -12.68
N TYR A 56 25.64 -6.30 -13.95
CA TYR A 56 24.25 -6.55 -14.35
C TYR A 56 23.82 -8.00 -14.09
N ALA A 57 24.78 -8.92 -13.97
CA ALA A 57 24.50 -10.30 -13.56
C ALA A 57 23.79 -10.40 -12.20
N GLU A 58 24.14 -9.53 -11.25
CA GLU A 58 23.56 -9.52 -9.90
C GLU A 58 22.49 -8.44 -9.73
N LEU A 59 22.64 -7.29 -10.38
CA LEU A 59 21.69 -6.17 -10.26
C LEU A 59 20.34 -6.49 -10.89
N THR A 60 20.33 -7.09 -12.09
CA THR A 60 19.10 -7.41 -12.83
C THR A 60 18.15 -8.30 -12.02
N PRO A 61 18.56 -9.46 -11.49
CA PRO A 61 17.66 -10.31 -10.70
C PRO A 61 17.16 -9.64 -9.42
N ARG A 62 17.95 -8.76 -8.78
CA ARG A 62 17.54 -8.03 -7.57
C ARG A 62 16.46 -6.99 -7.86
N LEU A 63 16.69 -6.14 -8.85
CA LEU A 63 15.70 -5.16 -9.29
C LEU A 63 14.40 -5.85 -9.73
N LEU A 64 14.51 -7.00 -10.38
CA LEU A 64 13.35 -7.76 -10.82
C LEU A 64 12.55 -8.36 -9.65
N LEU A 65 13.20 -8.79 -8.55
CA LEU A 65 12.50 -9.19 -7.32
C LEU A 65 11.80 -8.00 -6.65
N GLU A 66 12.41 -6.82 -6.64
CA GLU A 66 11.80 -5.60 -6.08
C GLU A 66 10.55 -5.20 -6.88
N GLU A 67 10.64 -5.17 -8.21
CA GLU A 67 9.51 -4.84 -9.10
C GLU A 67 8.38 -5.87 -9.02
N LEU A 68 8.71 -7.16 -8.85
CA LEU A 68 7.69 -8.21 -8.70
C LEU A 68 7.04 -8.23 -7.31
N GLY A 69 7.56 -7.48 -6.34
CA GLY A 69 7.00 -7.37 -4.98
C GLY A 69 5.55 -6.86 -4.93
N VAL A 70 5.03 -6.33 -6.05
CA VAL A 70 3.62 -5.97 -6.22
C VAL A 70 2.70 -7.20 -6.20
N VAL A 71 3.19 -8.38 -6.59
CA VAL A 71 2.41 -9.62 -6.60
C VAL A 71 2.35 -10.21 -5.20
N GLN A 72 1.23 -10.04 -4.52
CA GLN A 72 1.02 -10.56 -3.16
C GLN A 72 0.40 -11.95 -3.12
N ILE A 73 -0.28 -12.36 -4.20
CA ILE A 73 -1.06 -13.60 -4.25
C ILE A 73 -0.82 -14.28 -5.61
N ARG A 74 -0.58 -15.60 -5.57
CA ARG A 74 -0.50 -16.47 -6.75
C ARG A 74 -1.56 -17.55 -6.64
N PHE A 75 -2.22 -17.86 -7.76
CA PHE A 75 -3.05 -19.03 -7.88
C PHE A 75 -2.18 -20.25 -8.16
N VAL A 76 -2.23 -21.25 -7.28
CA VAL A 76 -1.59 -22.55 -7.49
C VAL A 76 -2.63 -23.50 -8.07
N GLY A 77 -2.39 -23.95 -9.30
CA GLY A 77 -3.28 -24.89 -9.99
C GLY A 77 -3.20 -26.31 -9.43
N LEU A 78 -4.19 -27.14 -9.76
CA LEU A 78 -4.23 -28.54 -9.35
C LEU A 78 -3.00 -29.34 -9.82
N GLU A 79 -2.49 -29.06 -11.02
CA GLU A 79 -1.31 -29.73 -11.56
C GLU A 79 -0.03 -29.36 -10.79
N GLU A 80 0.14 -28.07 -10.46
CA GLU A 80 1.29 -27.59 -9.67
C GLU A 80 1.26 -28.18 -8.25
N SER A 81 0.10 -28.17 -7.60
CA SER A 81 -0.09 -28.77 -6.27
C SER A 81 0.20 -30.28 -6.27
N ARG A 82 -0.29 -31.02 -7.28
CA ARG A 82 0.02 -32.46 -7.45
C ARG A 82 1.51 -32.72 -7.62
N ALA A 83 2.16 -31.94 -8.47
CA ALA A 83 3.58 -32.12 -8.74
C ALA A 83 4.44 -31.82 -7.50
N GLN A 84 4.05 -30.84 -6.68
CA GLN A 84 4.69 -30.58 -5.38
C GLN A 84 4.50 -31.75 -4.42
N GLU A 85 3.30 -32.32 -4.34
CA GLU A 85 3.02 -33.45 -3.46
C GLU A 85 3.78 -34.71 -3.88
N LEU A 86 3.86 -35.00 -5.18
CA LEU A 86 4.67 -36.11 -5.70
C LEU A 86 6.16 -35.92 -5.41
N LEU A 87 6.67 -34.69 -5.45
CA LEU A 87 8.05 -34.39 -5.09
C LEU A 87 8.29 -34.65 -3.59
N ARG A 88 7.38 -34.20 -2.73
CA ARG A 88 7.42 -34.44 -1.27
C ARG A 88 7.48 -35.93 -0.95
N LEU A 89 6.57 -36.71 -1.54
CA LEU A 89 6.54 -38.17 -1.37
C LEU A 89 7.83 -38.83 -1.90
N ALA A 90 8.34 -38.42 -3.07
CA ALA A 90 9.57 -38.97 -3.61
C ALA A 90 10.79 -38.74 -2.70
N GLU A 91 10.88 -37.58 -2.04
CA GLU A 91 11.95 -37.29 -1.09
C GLU A 91 11.84 -38.12 0.20
N GLU A 92 10.62 -38.26 0.72
CA GLU A 92 10.38 -39.11 1.88
C GLU A 92 10.71 -40.57 1.58
N ARG A 93 10.38 -41.06 0.38
CA ARG A 93 10.78 -42.38 -0.10
C ARG A 93 12.30 -42.55 -0.11
N ASP A 94 13.03 -41.59 -0.67
CA ASP A 94 14.49 -41.65 -0.75
C ASP A 94 15.12 -41.63 0.65
N ARG A 95 14.54 -40.86 1.60
CA ARG A 95 14.96 -40.83 3.01
C ARG A 95 14.73 -42.18 3.68
N LEU A 96 13.55 -42.77 3.57
CA LEU A 96 13.23 -44.08 4.14
C LEU A 96 14.08 -45.19 3.50
N ALA A 97 14.34 -45.11 2.19
CA ALA A 97 15.22 -46.04 1.50
C ALA A 97 16.68 -45.97 2.00
N ALA A 98 17.18 -44.77 2.33
CA ALA A 98 18.49 -44.59 2.96
C ALA A 98 18.52 -45.20 4.37
N VAL A 99 17.50 -44.92 5.20
CA VAL A 99 17.36 -45.51 6.55
C VAL A 99 17.32 -47.04 6.47
N ARG A 100 16.53 -47.60 5.55
CA ARG A 100 16.46 -49.05 5.31
C ARG A 100 17.84 -49.63 4.97
N ARG A 101 18.59 -48.97 4.09
CA ARG A 101 19.94 -49.40 3.69
C ARG A 101 20.90 -49.43 4.89
N ASP A 102 20.87 -48.38 5.71
CA ASP A 102 21.72 -48.26 6.91
C ASP A 102 21.35 -49.30 7.98
N LEU A 103 20.06 -49.60 8.14
CA LEU A 103 19.58 -50.66 9.03
C LEU A 103 20.01 -52.05 8.56
N ILE A 104 19.91 -52.35 7.25
CA ILE A 104 20.41 -53.61 6.67
C ILE A 104 21.91 -53.74 6.91
N PHE A 105 22.67 -52.69 6.60
CA PHE A 105 24.12 -52.69 6.79
C PHE A 105 24.51 -52.90 8.27
N SER A 106 23.84 -52.20 9.18
CA SER A 106 24.08 -52.32 10.63
C SER A 106 23.73 -53.70 11.17
N ARG A 107 22.63 -54.28 10.68
CA ARG A 107 22.22 -55.65 11.01
C ARG A 107 23.24 -56.67 10.51
N ASP A 108 23.72 -56.51 9.29
CA ASP A 108 24.69 -57.44 8.70
C ASP A 108 26.07 -57.32 9.39
N LEU A 109 26.43 -56.11 9.87
CA LEU A 109 27.64 -55.88 10.65
C LEU A 109 27.64 -56.59 12.01
N LEU A 110 26.46 -56.86 12.60
CA LEU A 110 26.34 -57.68 13.82
C LEU A 110 26.89 -59.10 13.65
N PHE A 111 26.92 -59.62 12.42
CA PHE A 111 27.50 -60.93 12.14
C PHE A 111 28.99 -60.98 12.53
N PHE A 112 29.70 -59.86 12.33
CA PHE A 112 31.12 -59.72 12.57
C PHE A 112 31.45 -59.18 13.98
N SER A 113 30.44 -58.88 14.81
CA SER A 113 30.69 -58.35 16.16
C SER A 113 31.21 -59.43 17.13
N LEU A 114 32.10 -59.02 18.05
CA LEU A 114 32.69 -59.89 19.07
C LEU A 114 31.76 -60.12 20.29
N ASP A 115 30.48 -59.73 20.18
CA ASP A 115 29.53 -59.79 21.28
C ASP A 115 29.08 -61.22 21.60
N ASN A 116 28.67 -61.44 22.86
CA ASN A 116 28.06 -62.69 23.30
C ASN A 116 26.81 -63.02 22.43
N PRO A 117 26.60 -64.27 22.00
CA PRO A 117 25.46 -64.68 21.18
C PRO A 117 24.09 -64.18 21.66
N SER A 118 23.84 -64.08 22.96
CA SER A 118 22.56 -63.57 23.49
C SER A 118 22.36 -62.07 23.24
N ALA A 119 23.43 -61.27 23.31
CA ALA A 119 23.40 -59.83 23.02
C ALA A 119 23.19 -59.59 21.52
N ARG A 120 23.87 -60.36 20.66
CA ARG A 120 23.67 -60.31 19.19
C ARG A 120 22.24 -60.65 18.79
N GLN A 121 21.63 -61.64 19.44
CA GLN A 121 20.26 -62.03 19.14
C GLN A 121 19.25 -60.92 19.51
N ARG A 122 19.46 -60.21 20.63
CA ARG A 122 18.62 -59.06 21.01
C ARG A 122 18.75 -57.90 20.04
N ALA A 123 19.99 -57.52 19.70
CA ALA A 123 20.26 -56.44 18.76
C ALA A 123 19.69 -56.76 17.37
N ARG A 124 19.79 -58.01 16.92
CA ARG A 124 19.19 -58.45 15.65
C ARG A 124 17.67 -58.29 15.65
N LYS A 125 16.99 -58.68 16.73
CA LYS A 125 15.53 -58.53 16.85
C LYS A 125 15.10 -57.05 16.82
N ASP A 126 15.89 -56.15 17.42
CA ASP A 126 15.66 -54.71 17.36
C ASP A 126 15.76 -54.17 15.94
N TYR A 127 16.85 -54.51 15.22
CA TYR A 127 17.00 -54.11 13.81
C TYR A 127 15.92 -54.70 12.91
N ASP A 128 15.54 -55.98 13.10
CA ASP A 128 14.48 -56.61 12.33
C ASP A 128 13.13 -55.91 12.60
N GLY A 129 12.83 -55.53 13.85
CA GLY A 129 11.62 -54.76 14.18
C GLY A 129 11.58 -53.37 13.53
N ARG A 130 12.71 -52.64 13.53
CA ARG A 130 12.83 -51.33 12.87
C ARG A 130 12.78 -51.43 11.35
N LEU A 131 13.28 -52.52 10.77
CA LEU A 131 13.16 -52.81 9.33
C LEU A 131 11.71 -53.06 8.96
N GLU A 132 10.97 -53.85 9.73
CA GLU A 132 9.54 -54.07 9.49
C GLU A 132 8.73 -52.77 9.56
N GLU A 133 9.04 -51.88 10.51
CA GLU A 133 8.43 -50.55 10.59
C GLU A 133 8.74 -49.71 9.34
N THR A 134 10.01 -49.60 8.97
CA THR A 134 10.44 -48.85 7.78
C THR A 134 9.83 -49.41 6.48
N GLU A 135 9.66 -50.74 6.38
CA GLU A 135 9.00 -51.38 5.22
C GLU A 135 7.49 -51.15 5.18
N ARG A 136 6.83 -51.04 6.34
CA ARG A 136 5.41 -50.62 6.41
C ARG A 136 5.25 -49.17 5.97
N ASP A 137 6.12 -48.28 6.42
CA ASP A 137 6.08 -46.86 6.05
C ASP A 137 6.32 -46.67 4.54
N LEU A 138 7.28 -47.39 3.96
CA LEU A 138 7.50 -47.39 2.51
C LEU A 138 6.28 -47.89 1.73
N ALA A 139 5.60 -48.94 2.22
CA ALA A 139 4.39 -49.46 1.57
C ALA A 139 3.22 -48.46 1.62
N LEU A 140 3.03 -47.78 2.76
CA LEU A 140 2.03 -46.71 2.90
C LEU A 140 2.33 -45.55 1.96
N LEU A 141 3.60 -45.19 1.81
CA LEU A 141 4.02 -44.09 0.95
C LEU A 141 3.87 -44.43 -0.55
N ASP A 142 4.12 -45.68 -0.94
CA ASP A 142 3.85 -46.16 -2.29
C ASP A 142 2.34 -46.10 -2.59
N GLU A 143 1.47 -46.47 -1.63
CA GLU A 143 0.01 -46.35 -1.74
C GLU A 143 -0.44 -44.89 -1.90
N GLN A 144 0.12 -43.97 -1.10
CA GLN A 144 -0.14 -42.53 -1.23
C GLN A 144 0.29 -42.00 -2.61
N THR A 145 1.46 -42.41 -3.09
CA THR A 145 1.97 -42.01 -4.40
C THR A 145 1.06 -42.49 -5.53
N GLU A 146 0.60 -43.74 -5.47
CA GLU A 146 -0.37 -44.28 -6.43
C GLU A 146 -1.71 -43.54 -6.36
N GLY A 147 -2.18 -43.17 -5.17
CA GLY A 147 -3.40 -42.37 -4.97
C GLY A 147 -3.32 -41.01 -5.67
N VAL A 148 -2.22 -40.27 -5.49
CA VAL A 148 -2.00 -38.96 -6.15
C VAL A 148 -1.93 -39.09 -7.67
N LEU A 149 -1.29 -40.15 -8.18
CA LEU A 149 -1.22 -40.43 -9.62
C LEU A 149 -2.59 -40.81 -10.20
N ALA A 150 -3.37 -41.63 -9.50
CA ALA A 150 -4.70 -42.08 -9.94
C ALA A 150 -5.73 -40.94 -9.98
N ALA A 151 -5.70 -40.03 -9.00
CA ALA A 151 -6.53 -38.82 -8.97
C ALA A 151 -6.33 -37.92 -10.22
N GLY A 152 -5.18 -38.05 -10.89
CA GLY A 152 -4.88 -37.40 -12.17
C GLY A 152 -5.71 -37.92 -13.36
N THR A 153 -6.13 -39.18 -13.34
CA THR A 153 -6.76 -39.85 -14.49
C THR A 153 -8.29 -39.82 -14.48
N GLU A 154 -8.94 -39.65 -13.33
CA GLU A 154 -10.41 -39.74 -13.22
C GLU A 154 -11.16 -38.40 -13.33
N LYS A 155 -10.48 -37.24 -13.22
CA LYS A 155 -11.11 -35.90 -13.32
C LYS A 155 -11.36 -35.40 -14.76
N ALA A 156 -11.60 -36.30 -15.71
CA ALA A 156 -12.10 -35.95 -17.05
C ALA A 156 -13.62 -36.14 -17.21
N GLY A 157 -14.34 -36.60 -16.18
CA GLY A 157 -15.79 -36.77 -16.26
C GLY A 157 -16.48 -36.88 -14.91
N GLY A 158 -17.09 -35.78 -14.47
CA GLY A 158 -18.18 -35.81 -13.50
C GLY A 158 -17.80 -35.54 -12.04
N ALA A 159 -18.68 -34.78 -11.38
CA ALA A 159 -18.57 -34.28 -10.04
C ALA A 159 -18.41 -35.39 -8.98
N ALA A 160 -17.36 -35.28 -8.17
CA ALA A 160 -17.26 -35.89 -6.86
C ALA A 160 -16.70 -34.84 -5.90
N ASP A 161 -17.34 -34.69 -4.73
CA ASP A 161 -16.97 -33.78 -3.66
C ASP A 161 -15.50 -33.97 -3.23
N PRO A 162 -14.80 -32.87 -2.85
CA PRO A 162 -13.41 -32.95 -2.41
C PRO A 162 -13.34 -33.51 -0.99
N ALA A 163 -13.18 -34.83 -0.88
CA ALA A 163 -12.69 -35.43 0.35
C ALA A 163 -11.17 -35.25 0.42
N ASP A 164 -10.72 -34.50 1.43
CA ASP A 164 -9.50 -34.67 2.24
C ASP A 164 -8.20 -35.26 1.64
N ASP A 165 -7.86 -34.96 0.38
CA ASP A 165 -6.61 -35.42 -0.27
C ASP A 165 -5.45 -34.39 -0.19
N GLY A 166 -5.61 -33.26 0.52
CA GLY A 166 -4.59 -32.21 0.65
C GLY A 166 -4.24 -31.44 -0.65
N ILE A 167 -4.68 -31.92 -1.82
CA ILE A 167 -4.47 -31.31 -3.14
C ILE A 167 -5.66 -30.41 -3.45
N SER A 168 -5.47 -29.11 -3.24
CA SER A 168 -6.44 -28.07 -3.59
C SER A 168 -5.80 -27.02 -4.47
N ALA A 169 -6.55 -26.56 -5.47
CA ALA A 169 -6.19 -25.32 -6.13
C ALA A 169 -6.63 -24.15 -5.26
N GLY A 170 -5.84 -23.09 -5.23
CA GLY A 170 -6.14 -21.97 -4.37
C GLY A 170 -5.16 -20.81 -4.50
N ASP A 171 -5.59 -19.68 -3.97
CA ASP A 171 -4.77 -18.49 -3.84
C ASP A 171 -3.81 -18.67 -2.65
N VAL A 172 -2.52 -18.48 -2.91
CA VAL A 172 -1.43 -18.62 -1.93
C VAL A 172 -0.65 -17.30 -1.86
N PRO A 173 -0.32 -16.80 -0.65
CA PRO A 173 0.48 -15.60 -0.52
C PRO A 173 1.89 -15.81 -1.10
N VAL A 174 2.37 -14.86 -1.90
CA VAL A 174 3.72 -14.87 -2.45
C VAL A 174 4.65 -14.12 -1.51
N THR A 175 5.73 -14.78 -1.11
CA THR A 175 6.82 -14.17 -0.32
C THR A 175 8.08 -14.13 -1.16
N PHE A 176 8.82 -13.03 -1.06
CA PHE A 176 10.05 -12.84 -1.80
C PHE A 176 11.23 -13.01 -0.85
N ARG A 177 12.21 -13.82 -1.24
CA ARG A 177 13.46 -13.90 -0.50
C ARG A 177 14.12 -12.53 -0.53
N SER A 178 14.41 -11.97 0.65
CA SER A 178 14.93 -10.60 0.78
C SER A 178 16.19 -10.43 -0.06
N ALA A 179 16.33 -9.28 -0.73
CA ALA A 179 17.57 -8.92 -1.43
C ALA A 179 18.79 -8.91 -0.49
N GLU A 180 18.57 -8.75 0.83
CA GLU A 180 19.59 -8.82 1.88
C GLU A 180 20.08 -10.25 2.16
N ASP A 181 19.27 -11.27 1.90
CA ASP A 181 19.61 -12.70 2.08
C ASP A 181 20.46 -13.26 0.92
N GLY A 182 20.77 -12.42 -0.07
CA GLY A 182 21.58 -12.76 -1.24
C GLY A 182 20.84 -13.54 -2.33
N LEU A 183 21.45 -13.61 -3.52
CA LEU A 183 20.93 -14.40 -4.64
C LEU A 183 21.06 -15.89 -4.34
N TYR A 184 20.06 -16.66 -4.75
CA TYR A 184 20.02 -18.10 -4.53
C TYR A 184 21.03 -18.81 -5.43
N THR A 185 21.78 -19.75 -4.84
CA THR A 185 22.67 -20.64 -5.57
C THR A 185 22.17 -22.07 -5.39
N PRO A 186 21.70 -22.74 -6.47
CA PRO A 186 21.28 -24.14 -6.40
C PRO A 186 22.41 -25.05 -5.90
N ARG A 187 22.06 -26.06 -5.11
CA ARG A 187 23.02 -27.04 -4.57
C ARG A 187 23.56 -27.92 -5.68
N GLU A 188 24.88 -28.08 -5.72
CA GLU A 188 25.54 -28.95 -6.69
C GLU A 188 25.26 -30.44 -6.41
N GLY A 189 25.09 -31.24 -7.46
CA GLY A 189 24.96 -32.70 -7.37
C GLY A 189 23.55 -33.22 -7.06
N ILE A 190 22.55 -32.34 -6.95
CA ILE A 190 21.12 -32.71 -6.83
C ILE A 190 20.28 -32.03 -7.92
N SER A 191 19.07 -32.52 -8.17
CA SER A 191 18.14 -31.87 -9.10
C SER A 191 17.69 -30.51 -8.56
N LEU A 192 17.40 -29.56 -9.46
CA LEU A 192 16.91 -28.23 -9.09
C LEU A 192 15.66 -28.32 -8.22
N ALA A 193 14.71 -29.17 -8.61
CA ALA A 193 13.49 -29.48 -7.85
C ALA A 193 13.76 -29.73 -6.37
N ARG A 194 14.72 -30.64 -6.10
CA ARG A 194 15.11 -31.05 -4.75
C ARG A 194 15.86 -29.95 -4.01
N SER A 195 16.69 -29.19 -4.72
CA SER A 195 17.39 -28.05 -4.14
C SER A 195 16.40 -26.98 -3.64
N LEU A 196 15.42 -26.64 -4.47
CA LEU A 196 14.40 -25.64 -4.14
C LEU A 196 13.51 -26.11 -2.98
N HIS A 197 13.02 -27.35 -3.03
CA HIS A 197 12.17 -27.89 -1.97
C HIS A 197 12.86 -27.94 -0.60
N GLN A 198 14.12 -28.40 -0.55
CA GLN A 198 14.91 -28.45 0.70
C GLN A 198 15.17 -27.08 1.32
N ASP A 199 15.26 -26.04 0.51
CA ASP A 199 15.49 -24.66 0.97
C ASP A 199 14.17 -23.87 1.13
N GLY A 200 13.01 -24.53 0.99
CA GLY A 200 11.69 -23.92 1.13
C GLY A 200 11.34 -22.92 0.03
N ILE A 201 11.95 -23.04 -1.14
CA ILE A 201 11.74 -22.15 -2.29
C ILE A 201 10.75 -22.80 -3.26
N SER A 202 9.72 -22.06 -3.65
CA SER A 202 8.66 -22.54 -4.55
C SER A 202 8.91 -22.18 -6.02
N GLY A 203 9.64 -21.09 -6.27
CA GLY A 203 10.01 -20.66 -7.61
C GLY A 203 11.37 -19.96 -7.66
N LEU A 204 12.08 -20.15 -8.76
CA LEU A 204 13.38 -19.55 -9.03
C LEU A 204 13.34 -18.75 -10.33
N LEU A 205 13.79 -17.51 -10.26
CA LEU A 205 14.11 -16.69 -11.42
C LEU A 205 15.56 -16.93 -11.83
N CYS A 206 15.74 -17.40 -13.05
CA CYS A 206 17.03 -17.59 -13.70
C CYS A 206 17.08 -16.73 -14.96
N GLY A 207 18.27 -16.43 -15.45
CA GLY A 207 18.36 -15.64 -16.67
C GLY A 207 19.73 -15.56 -17.30
N GLU A 208 19.74 -15.01 -18.50
CA GLU A 208 20.93 -14.78 -19.30
C GLU A 208 20.90 -13.36 -19.86
N ILE A 209 22.04 -12.66 -19.79
CA ILE A 209 22.26 -11.38 -20.46
C ILE A 209 23.30 -11.59 -21.53
N ARG A 210 22.94 -11.32 -22.78
CA ARG A 210 23.85 -11.43 -23.93
C ARG A 210 23.98 -10.12 -24.68
N ASP A 211 25.18 -9.82 -25.18
CA ASP A 211 25.37 -8.70 -26.12
C ASP A 211 24.86 -9.10 -27.52
N VAL A 212 24.00 -8.25 -28.09
CA VAL A 212 23.52 -8.36 -29.47
C VAL A 212 23.74 -7.03 -30.17
N GLY A 213 24.95 -6.84 -30.69
CA GLY A 213 25.28 -5.67 -31.51
C GLY A 213 25.34 -4.38 -30.70
N GLY A 214 25.87 -4.43 -29.48
CA GLY A 214 25.95 -3.28 -28.57
C GLY A 214 24.67 -3.00 -27.77
N TYR A 215 23.67 -3.88 -27.88
CA TYR A 215 22.47 -3.88 -27.05
C TYR A 215 22.49 -5.09 -26.12
N MET A 216 21.94 -4.94 -24.92
CA MET A 216 21.72 -6.07 -24.03
C MET A 216 20.41 -6.78 -24.40
N HIS A 217 20.48 -8.09 -24.55
CA HIS A 217 19.32 -8.95 -24.62
C HIS A 217 19.25 -9.76 -23.33
N ILE A 218 18.20 -9.51 -22.54
CA ILE A 218 17.96 -10.15 -21.25
C ILE A 218 16.87 -11.21 -21.46
N SER A 219 17.16 -12.45 -21.12
CA SER A 219 16.20 -13.56 -21.11
C SER A 219 16.03 -14.04 -19.67
N VAL A 220 14.80 -14.11 -19.18
CA VAL A 220 14.46 -14.53 -17.81
C VAL A 220 13.52 -15.73 -17.88
N SER A 221 13.84 -16.79 -17.14
CA SER A 221 12.99 -17.96 -16.95
C SER A 221 12.48 -18.05 -15.51
N LEU A 222 11.19 -18.35 -15.36
CA LEU A 222 10.59 -18.74 -14.09
C LEU A 222 10.52 -20.26 -14.01
N GLU A 223 11.22 -20.84 -13.04
CA GLU A 223 11.31 -22.28 -12.82
C GLU A 223 10.76 -22.66 -11.44
N THR A 224 9.74 -23.50 -11.40
CA THR A 224 9.12 -23.97 -10.14
C THR A 224 9.67 -25.32 -9.67
N GLY A 225 10.58 -25.94 -10.43
CA GLY A 225 11.19 -27.23 -10.09
C GLY A 225 10.22 -28.43 -10.13
N ASN A 226 8.93 -28.21 -10.36
CA ASN A 226 7.90 -29.24 -10.33
C ASN A 226 7.78 -30.04 -11.65
N GLY A 227 8.70 -29.84 -12.59
CA GLY A 227 8.70 -30.48 -13.91
C GLY A 227 7.89 -29.74 -14.99
N ALA A 228 7.21 -28.64 -14.65
CA ALA A 228 6.60 -27.76 -15.64
C ALA A 228 7.67 -27.08 -16.51
N PRO A 229 7.40 -26.82 -17.80
CA PRO A 229 8.33 -26.11 -18.66
C PRO A 229 8.58 -24.70 -18.12
N ALA A 230 9.85 -24.29 -18.09
CA ALA A 230 10.25 -22.97 -17.63
C ALA A 230 9.62 -21.87 -18.50
N GLU A 231 8.92 -20.94 -17.86
CA GLU A 231 8.29 -19.85 -18.59
C GLU A 231 9.31 -18.74 -18.86
N THR A 232 9.64 -18.52 -20.14
CA THR A 232 10.70 -17.58 -20.53
C THR A 232 10.14 -16.29 -21.12
N VAL A 233 10.62 -15.14 -20.63
CA VAL A 233 10.41 -13.81 -21.22
C VAL A 233 11.75 -13.24 -21.68
N SER A 234 11.73 -12.34 -22.66
CA SER A 234 12.95 -11.62 -23.04
C SER A 234 12.69 -10.20 -23.47
N VAL A 235 13.66 -9.32 -23.23
CA VAL A 235 13.65 -7.92 -23.63
C VAL A 235 15.02 -7.56 -24.20
N THR A 236 15.03 -6.68 -25.20
CA THR A 236 16.27 -6.09 -25.75
C THR A 236 16.26 -4.60 -25.50
N ALA A 237 17.34 -4.06 -24.95
CA ALA A 237 17.47 -2.65 -24.58
C ALA A 237 18.94 -2.19 -24.67
N PRO A 238 19.19 -0.88 -24.76
CA PRO A 238 20.53 -0.33 -24.55
C PRO A 238 21.03 -0.64 -23.14
N TYR A 239 22.33 -0.80 -22.96
CA TYR A 239 22.91 -1.03 -21.62
C TYR A 239 22.58 0.09 -20.62
N ALA A 240 22.42 1.34 -21.08
CA ALA A 240 22.07 2.47 -20.22
C ALA A 240 20.65 2.38 -19.61
N ASP A 241 19.76 1.60 -20.22
CA ASP A 241 18.32 1.57 -19.90
C ASP A 241 17.93 0.29 -19.13
N LEU A 242 18.79 -0.15 -18.19
CA LEU A 242 18.55 -1.37 -17.42
C LEU A 242 17.24 -1.32 -16.63
N GLU A 243 16.95 -0.22 -15.95
CA GLU A 243 15.73 -0.07 -15.13
C GLU A 243 14.46 -0.22 -15.97
N GLU A 244 14.38 0.46 -17.11
CA GLU A 244 13.26 0.35 -18.05
C GLU A 244 13.13 -1.07 -18.62
N ALA A 245 14.27 -1.73 -18.92
CA ALA A 245 14.26 -3.12 -19.36
C ALA A 245 13.72 -4.06 -18.28
N VAL A 246 14.10 -3.87 -17.02
CA VAL A 246 13.60 -4.63 -15.87
C VAL A 246 12.12 -4.40 -15.65
N TYR A 247 11.64 -3.14 -15.72
CA TYR A 247 10.23 -2.81 -15.62
C TYR A 247 9.39 -3.50 -16.70
N ARG A 248 9.86 -3.50 -17.96
CA ARG A 248 9.16 -4.21 -19.05
C ARG A 248 9.16 -5.73 -18.87
N LEU A 249 10.24 -6.29 -18.31
CA LEU A 249 10.31 -7.70 -17.95
C LEU A 249 9.34 -8.04 -16.82
N SER A 250 9.24 -7.19 -15.78
CA SER A 250 8.34 -7.41 -14.66
C SER A 250 6.89 -7.40 -15.12
N LEU A 251 6.48 -6.44 -15.96
CA LEU A 251 5.14 -6.42 -16.58
C LEU A 251 4.80 -7.71 -17.35
N SER A 252 5.80 -8.32 -17.99
CA SER A 252 5.62 -9.59 -18.72
C SER A 252 5.58 -10.81 -17.79
N LEU A 253 6.19 -10.72 -16.61
CA LEU A 253 6.30 -11.80 -15.63
C LEU A 253 5.18 -11.78 -14.58
N VAL A 254 4.65 -10.63 -14.18
CA VAL A 254 3.49 -10.50 -13.27
C VAL A 254 2.33 -11.45 -13.65
N PRO A 255 1.87 -11.46 -14.92
CA PRO A 255 0.92 -12.45 -15.45
C PRO A 255 1.22 -13.90 -15.03
N ARG A 256 2.46 -14.31 -15.25
CA ARG A 256 2.97 -15.67 -15.14
C ARG A 256 3.21 -16.06 -13.68
N LEU A 257 3.69 -15.09 -12.91
CA LEU A 257 3.88 -15.21 -11.48
C LEU A 257 2.55 -15.33 -10.75
N SER A 258 1.51 -14.60 -11.20
CA SER A 258 0.18 -14.69 -10.61
C SER A 258 -0.45 -16.08 -10.79
N GLY A 259 0.04 -16.90 -11.74
CA GLY A 259 -0.50 -18.24 -12.02
C GLY A 259 -1.93 -18.21 -12.57
N ARG A 260 -2.42 -17.03 -12.94
CA ARG A 260 -3.79 -16.81 -13.41
C ARG A 260 -3.83 -16.84 -14.92
N GLN A 261 -4.86 -17.50 -15.47
CA GLN A 261 -5.04 -17.56 -16.91
C GLN A 261 -5.49 -16.19 -17.43
N PRO A 262 -5.02 -15.76 -18.62
CA PRO A 262 -5.56 -14.58 -19.26
C PRO A 262 -7.03 -14.83 -19.63
N VAL A 263 -7.87 -13.83 -19.38
CA VAL A 263 -9.29 -13.79 -19.76
C VAL A 263 -9.53 -12.60 -20.67
N GLN A 264 -10.43 -12.77 -21.64
CA GLN A 264 -10.80 -11.71 -22.57
C GLN A 264 -12.11 -11.05 -22.13
N LEU A 265 -12.09 -9.73 -22.00
CA LEU A 265 -13.27 -8.92 -21.72
C LEU A 265 -13.74 -8.25 -23.02
N PHE A 266 -14.99 -8.50 -23.39
CA PHE A 266 -15.69 -7.85 -24.49
C PHE A 266 -16.61 -6.78 -23.93
N PHE A 267 -16.37 -5.51 -24.26
CA PHE A 267 -17.16 -4.40 -23.74
C PHE A 267 -18.31 -4.03 -24.68
N SER A 268 -19.53 -3.96 -24.13
CA SER A 268 -20.69 -3.34 -24.77
C SER A 268 -21.05 -2.08 -23.99
N VAL A 269 -20.78 -0.91 -24.58
CA VAL A 269 -20.95 0.39 -23.89
C VAL A 269 -22.08 1.23 -24.48
N PHE A 270 -22.88 1.83 -23.61
CA PHE A 270 -23.86 2.86 -23.95
C PHE A 270 -23.71 4.04 -22.97
N PRO A 271 -23.46 5.28 -23.45
CA PRO A 271 -23.33 5.72 -24.84
C PRO A 271 -21.98 5.32 -25.49
N GLN A 272 -21.87 5.42 -26.83
CA GLN A 272 -20.67 5.03 -27.59
C GLN A 272 -19.42 5.89 -27.30
N ASN A 273 -19.58 7.09 -26.76
CA ASN A 273 -18.48 8.00 -26.39
C ASN A 273 -17.98 7.79 -24.95
N THR A 274 -18.17 6.60 -24.40
CA THR A 274 -17.74 6.24 -23.03
C THR A 274 -16.26 5.89 -23.01
N SER A 275 -15.51 6.49 -22.10
CA SER A 275 -14.16 6.06 -21.73
C SER A 275 -14.27 5.00 -20.63
N VAL A 276 -13.66 3.83 -20.86
CA VAL A 276 -13.63 2.72 -19.90
C VAL A 276 -12.21 2.55 -19.37
N PHE A 277 -12.10 2.25 -18.09
CA PHE A 277 -10.85 1.92 -17.42
C PHE A 277 -11.02 0.58 -16.71
N VAL A 278 -9.98 -0.25 -16.76
CA VAL A 278 -9.90 -1.51 -16.00
C VAL A 278 -8.70 -1.40 -15.07
N ASP A 279 -8.94 -1.49 -13.77
CA ASP A 279 -7.95 -1.26 -12.70
C ASP A 279 -7.17 0.05 -12.86
N GLY A 280 -7.86 1.11 -13.32
CA GLY A 280 -7.27 2.42 -13.58
C GLY A 280 -6.52 2.56 -14.90
N VAL A 281 -6.40 1.49 -15.71
CA VAL A 281 -5.79 1.53 -17.04
C VAL A 281 -6.87 1.83 -18.09
N PRO A 282 -6.70 2.86 -18.94
CA PRO A 282 -7.67 3.18 -19.99
C PRO A 282 -7.71 2.08 -21.07
N VAL A 283 -8.92 1.73 -21.51
CA VAL A 283 -9.13 0.85 -22.66
C VAL A 283 -9.11 1.69 -23.94
N GLU A 284 -8.09 1.50 -24.77
CA GLU A 284 -7.92 2.29 -26.01
C GLU A 284 -8.92 1.93 -27.10
N ASP A 285 -9.22 0.63 -27.26
CA ASP A 285 -10.15 0.13 -28.27
C ASP A 285 -11.22 -0.77 -27.62
N LEU A 286 -12.46 -0.27 -27.58
CA LEU A 286 -13.62 -0.98 -27.04
C LEU A 286 -14.22 -2.00 -28.01
N GLN A 287 -13.78 -2.03 -29.28
CA GLN A 287 -14.19 -3.03 -30.26
C GLN A 287 -13.30 -4.28 -30.22
N ALA A 288 -12.12 -4.18 -29.63
CA ALA A 288 -11.20 -5.28 -29.42
C ALA A 288 -11.38 -5.89 -28.02
N PRO A 289 -11.16 -7.20 -27.85
CA PRO A 289 -11.15 -7.81 -26.53
C PRO A 289 -9.98 -7.28 -25.71
N VAL A 290 -10.26 -6.88 -24.47
CA VAL A 290 -9.22 -6.50 -23.50
C VAL A 290 -8.78 -7.75 -22.76
N THR A 291 -7.48 -8.03 -22.76
CA THR A 291 -6.94 -9.17 -22.03
C THR A 291 -6.55 -8.73 -20.62
N VAL A 292 -7.16 -9.35 -19.61
CA VAL A 292 -6.80 -9.21 -18.20
C VAL A 292 -6.52 -10.59 -17.61
N PHE A 293 -6.04 -10.69 -16.37
CA PHE A 293 -5.89 -11.99 -15.71
C PHE A 293 -7.21 -12.44 -15.11
N SER A 294 -7.40 -13.73 -14.87
CA SER A 294 -8.57 -14.16 -14.11
C SER A 294 -8.56 -13.56 -12.70
N GLY A 295 -9.72 -13.27 -12.14
CA GLY A 295 -9.85 -12.68 -10.80
C GLY A 295 -10.69 -11.42 -10.74
N ARG A 296 -10.59 -10.74 -9.60
CA ARG A 296 -11.44 -9.60 -9.29
C ARG A 296 -10.85 -8.28 -9.82
N HIS A 297 -11.58 -7.64 -10.73
CA HIS A 297 -11.17 -6.42 -11.41
C HIS A 297 -12.17 -5.28 -11.17
N THR A 298 -11.67 -4.04 -11.13
CA THR A 298 -12.50 -2.84 -11.03
C THR A 298 -12.64 -2.17 -12.38
N ILE A 299 -13.88 -1.99 -12.83
CA ILE A 299 -14.25 -1.38 -14.10
C ILE A 299 -14.85 -0.01 -13.82
N GLU A 300 -14.25 1.02 -14.39
CA GLU A 300 -14.73 2.39 -14.32
C GLU A 300 -15.15 2.87 -15.71
N ALA A 301 -16.27 3.58 -15.79
CA ALA A 301 -16.78 4.10 -17.05
C ALA A 301 -17.29 5.53 -16.90
N SER A 302 -16.92 6.40 -17.84
CA SER A 302 -17.30 7.80 -17.83
C SER A 302 -17.57 8.31 -19.24
N ALA A 303 -18.64 9.08 -19.42
CA ALA A 303 -18.96 9.76 -20.67
C ALA A 303 -19.41 11.21 -20.41
N PRO A 304 -19.16 12.14 -21.35
CA PRO A 304 -19.70 13.50 -21.26
C PRO A 304 -21.24 13.48 -21.19
N GLU A 305 -21.82 14.26 -20.27
CA GLU A 305 -23.29 14.36 -20.05
C GLU A 305 -23.93 13.13 -19.39
N PHE A 306 -23.13 12.15 -18.93
CA PHE A 306 -23.59 10.97 -18.20
C PHE A 306 -22.93 10.88 -16.82
N SER A 307 -23.59 10.16 -15.91
CA SER A 307 -23.02 9.86 -14.60
C SER A 307 -21.97 8.75 -14.73
N ALA A 308 -20.80 8.93 -14.11
CA ALA A 308 -19.76 7.90 -14.09
C ALA A 308 -20.20 6.68 -13.25
N SER A 309 -19.74 5.50 -13.66
CA SER A 309 -20.02 4.23 -12.98
C SER A 309 -18.72 3.55 -12.60
N VAL A 310 -18.69 2.92 -11.41
CA VAL A 310 -17.57 2.11 -10.91
C VAL A 310 -18.14 0.81 -10.37
N ARG A 311 -17.63 -0.33 -10.85
CA ARG A 311 -18.07 -1.67 -10.44
C ARG A 311 -16.88 -2.60 -10.29
N THR A 312 -16.92 -3.48 -9.29
CA THR A 312 -15.93 -4.55 -9.11
C THR A 312 -16.58 -5.90 -9.39
N GLU A 313 -16.00 -6.70 -10.27
CA GLU A 313 -16.50 -8.02 -10.67
C GLU A 313 -15.39 -9.07 -10.62
N ASP A 314 -15.76 -10.35 -10.48
CA ASP A 314 -14.83 -11.48 -10.47
C ASP A 314 -14.91 -12.26 -11.79
N PHE A 315 -13.75 -12.47 -12.40
CA PHE A 315 -13.56 -13.05 -13.73
C PHE A 315 -12.78 -14.37 -13.65
N THR A 316 -13.25 -15.33 -12.84
CA THR A 316 -12.55 -16.60 -12.53
C THR A 316 -13.11 -17.85 -13.23
N GLU A 317 -14.38 -17.82 -13.64
CA GLU A 317 -15.15 -18.97 -14.16
C GLU A 317 -14.96 -19.27 -15.66
N SER A 318 -14.55 -18.29 -16.47
CA SER A 318 -14.50 -18.39 -17.95
C SER A 318 -13.25 -17.72 -18.51
N GLY A 319 -12.80 -18.16 -19.70
CA GLY A 319 -11.73 -17.49 -20.45
C GLY A 319 -12.21 -16.23 -21.20
N GLU A 320 -13.53 -16.07 -21.35
CA GLU A 320 -14.15 -14.94 -22.07
C GLU A 320 -15.36 -14.42 -21.30
N TYR A 321 -15.50 -13.10 -21.26
CA TYR A 321 -16.59 -12.40 -20.57
C TYR A 321 -17.14 -11.25 -21.41
N SER A 322 -18.46 -11.05 -21.35
CA SER A 322 -19.12 -9.89 -21.93
C SER A 322 -19.51 -8.92 -20.81
N VAL A 323 -18.92 -7.72 -20.83
CA VAL A 323 -19.17 -6.67 -19.85
C VAL A 323 -20.07 -5.61 -20.49
N GLU A 324 -21.31 -5.49 -20.01
CA GLU A 324 -22.26 -4.48 -20.47
C GLU A 324 -22.28 -3.27 -19.53
N ILE A 325 -22.03 -2.08 -20.08
CA ILE A 325 -21.98 -0.82 -19.36
C ILE A 325 -23.01 0.14 -19.96
N SER A 326 -24.04 0.44 -19.19
CA SER A 326 -25.07 1.43 -19.54
C SER A 326 -25.04 2.59 -18.55
N LEU A 327 -24.53 3.75 -18.98
CA LEU A 327 -24.50 4.96 -18.17
C LEU A 327 -25.85 5.68 -18.19
N VAL A 328 -26.20 6.32 -17.07
CA VAL A 328 -27.43 7.09 -16.92
C VAL A 328 -27.18 8.55 -17.31
N PRO A 329 -28.02 9.17 -18.15
CA PRO A 329 -27.92 10.60 -18.48
C PRO A 329 -27.89 11.46 -17.22
N GLN A 330 -26.99 12.43 -17.19
CA GLN A 330 -26.90 13.37 -16.09
C GLN A 330 -28.02 14.41 -16.21
N GLU A 331 -28.77 14.62 -15.13
CA GLU A 331 -29.77 15.69 -15.10
C GLU A 331 -29.08 17.06 -15.24
N THR A 332 -29.60 17.88 -16.16
CA THR A 332 -29.10 19.24 -16.42
C THR A 332 -30.17 20.28 -16.16
N VAL A 333 -29.76 21.44 -15.66
CA VAL A 333 -30.61 22.61 -15.45
C VAL A 333 -30.15 23.77 -16.34
N ARG A 334 -31.11 24.57 -16.82
CA ARG A 334 -30.85 25.83 -17.54
C ARG A 334 -30.92 27.00 -16.59
N VAL A 335 -29.80 27.72 -16.45
CA VAL A 335 -29.67 28.81 -15.50
C VAL A 335 -29.13 30.05 -16.21
N VAL A 336 -29.77 31.19 -15.95
CA VAL A 336 -29.28 32.52 -16.33
C VAL A 336 -28.65 33.14 -15.09
N PHE A 337 -27.35 33.37 -15.13
CA PHE A 337 -26.65 34.10 -14.07
C PHE A 337 -26.74 35.59 -14.35
N ASP A 338 -27.44 36.32 -13.47
CA ASP A 338 -27.57 37.78 -13.53
C ASP A 338 -26.80 38.43 -12.38
N THR A 339 -26.12 39.53 -12.68
CA THR A 339 -25.32 40.33 -11.76
C THR A 339 -25.91 41.73 -11.58
N GLY A 340 -27.22 41.89 -11.79
CA GLY A 340 -27.94 43.13 -11.51
C GLY A 340 -27.64 44.26 -12.50
N GLY A 341 -27.35 43.91 -13.76
CA GLY A 341 -27.09 44.88 -14.84
C GLY A 341 -25.60 45.20 -15.09
N GLU A 342 -24.70 44.65 -14.28
CA GLU A 342 -23.26 44.75 -14.50
C GLU A 342 -22.73 43.53 -15.25
N SER A 343 -21.70 43.66 -16.10
CA SER A 343 -21.16 42.53 -16.85
C SER A 343 -19.90 41.97 -16.18
N ALA A 344 -19.89 40.67 -15.84
CA ALA A 344 -18.77 39.97 -15.24
C ALA A 344 -18.49 38.65 -15.99
N ALA A 345 -17.22 38.28 -16.12
CA ALA A 345 -16.81 37.02 -16.73
C ALA A 345 -17.13 35.85 -15.79
N LEU A 346 -17.88 34.86 -16.27
CA LEU A 346 -18.35 33.73 -15.50
C LEU A 346 -17.51 32.48 -15.75
N PHE A 347 -17.06 31.86 -14.67
CA PHE A 347 -16.26 30.65 -14.68
C PHE A 347 -16.85 29.60 -13.73
N PHE A 348 -16.72 28.33 -14.11
CA PHE A 348 -16.84 27.22 -13.19
C PHE A 348 -15.56 26.40 -13.25
N ARG A 349 -14.89 26.23 -12.11
CA ARG A 349 -13.52 25.69 -12.04
C ARG A 349 -12.61 26.51 -12.96
N THR A 350 -12.04 25.89 -14.00
CA THR A 350 -11.14 26.53 -14.96
C THR A 350 -11.80 26.88 -16.30
N ARG A 351 -13.11 26.62 -16.45
CA ARG A 351 -13.82 26.79 -17.72
C ARG A 351 -14.57 28.12 -17.74
N TYR A 352 -14.34 28.90 -18.80
CA TYR A 352 -15.06 30.14 -19.11
C TYR A 352 -16.40 29.86 -19.77
N PHE A 353 -17.45 30.56 -19.34
CA PHE A 353 -18.83 30.40 -19.84
C PHE A 353 -19.42 31.68 -20.46
N GLY A 354 -18.64 32.78 -20.54
CA GLY A 354 -19.11 34.04 -21.11
C GLY A 354 -19.21 35.15 -20.08
N HIS A 355 -19.91 36.23 -20.45
CA HIS A 355 -20.18 37.37 -19.59
C HIS A 355 -21.63 37.38 -19.12
N THR A 356 -21.86 37.72 -17.86
CA THR A 356 -23.22 37.90 -17.32
C THR A 356 -23.93 39.12 -17.94
N PRO A 357 -25.26 39.05 -18.18
CA PRO A 357 -26.10 37.87 -18.01
C PRO A 357 -25.84 36.76 -19.05
N ALA A 358 -25.66 35.52 -18.59
CA ALA A 358 -25.34 34.36 -19.43
C ALA A 358 -26.27 33.18 -19.14
N GLU A 359 -26.89 32.62 -20.18
CA GLU A 359 -27.64 31.35 -20.10
C GLU A 359 -26.68 30.17 -20.26
N ILE A 360 -26.65 29.29 -19.27
CA ILE A 360 -25.78 28.11 -19.25
C ILE A 360 -26.61 26.87 -18.93
N ARG A 361 -26.32 25.78 -19.63
CA ARG A 361 -26.74 24.43 -19.23
C ARG A 361 -25.65 23.80 -18.38
N MET A 362 -26.01 23.37 -17.18
CA MET A 362 -25.06 22.70 -16.28
C MET A 362 -25.72 21.54 -15.54
N PRO A 363 -24.93 20.56 -15.08
CA PRO A 363 -25.44 19.47 -14.27
C PRO A 363 -26.13 19.95 -13.00
N ALA A 364 -27.21 19.27 -12.62
CA ALA A 364 -27.99 19.51 -11.40
C ALA A 364 -27.25 19.05 -10.13
N LEU A 365 -26.00 19.47 -9.96
CA LEU A 365 -25.18 19.20 -8.77
C LEU A 365 -24.67 20.52 -8.17
N PRO A 366 -24.49 20.60 -6.84
CA PRO A 366 -23.91 21.76 -6.18
C PRO A 366 -22.50 22.06 -6.70
N ARG A 367 -22.24 23.30 -7.11
CA ARG A 367 -20.96 23.72 -7.69
C ARG A 367 -20.56 25.12 -7.27
N ILE A 368 -19.26 25.34 -7.14
CA ILE A 368 -18.69 26.66 -6.90
C ILE A 368 -18.45 27.32 -8.26
N GLY A 369 -19.00 28.53 -8.43
CA GLY A 369 -18.74 29.40 -9.56
C GLY A 369 -17.90 30.61 -9.15
N GLU A 370 -17.26 31.23 -10.14
CA GLU A 370 -16.43 32.42 -10.00
C GLU A 370 -16.88 33.48 -11.00
N LEU A 371 -16.98 34.72 -10.55
CA LEU A 371 -17.24 35.90 -11.37
C LEU A 371 -16.03 36.82 -11.31
N VAL A 372 -15.53 37.25 -12.46
CA VAL A 372 -14.37 38.14 -12.57
C VAL A 372 -14.75 39.44 -13.25
N ARG A 373 -14.47 40.57 -12.59
CA ARG A 373 -14.69 41.91 -13.12
C ARG A 373 -13.58 42.86 -12.67
N ASN A 374 -12.90 43.51 -13.62
CA ASN A 374 -11.89 44.54 -13.33
C ASN A 374 -10.91 44.13 -12.21
N ASP A 375 -10.38 42.90 -12.29
CA ASP A 375 -9.44 42.33 -11.30
C ASP A 375 -10.05 42.07 -9.89
N VAL A 376 -11.37 41.99 -9.81
CA VAL A 376 -12.13 41.54 -8.62
C VAL A 376 -12.76 40.19 -8.92
N GLN A 377 -12.44 39.20 -8.08
CA GLN A 377 -13.00 37.86 -8.12
C GLN A 377 -14.07 37.70 -7.03
N THR A 378 -15.22 37.14 -7.41
CA THR A 378 -16.32 36.82 -6.51
C THR A 378 -16.68 35.35 -6.65
N PHE A 379 -16.64 34.62 -5.54
CA PHE A 379 -17.01 33.20 -5.50
C PHE A 379 -18.46 33.04 -5.02
N PHE A 380 -19.19 32.14 -5.65
CA PHE A 380 -20.56 31.82 -5.26
C PHE A 380 -20.81 30.31 -5.29
N LEU A 381 -21.72 29.84 -4.43
CA LEU A 381 -22.20 28.47 -4.44
C LEU A 381 -23.52 28.42 -5.19
N PHE A 382 -23.53 27.69 -6.31
CA PHE A 382 -24.73 27.31 -7.01
C PHE A 382 -25.24 25.98 -6.44
N ASP A 383 -26.46 25.99 -5.90
CA ASP A 383 -27.13 24.79 -5.39
C ASP A 383 -28.46 24.58 -6.13
N PRO A 384 -28.52 23.60 -7.05
CA PRO A 384 -29.73 23.35 -7.84
C PRO A 384 -30.87 22.73 -7.04
N ALA A 385 -30.71 22.36 -5.76
CA ALA A 385 -31.82 21.84 -4.95
C ALA A 385 -32.96 22.87 -4.73
N GLY A 386 -32.66 24.17 -4.83
CA GLY A 386 -33.66 25.24 -4.83
C GLY A 386 -34.32 25.50 -6.19
N ALA A 387 -33.75 24.93 -7.25
CA ALA A 387 -34.27 24.97 -8.59
C ALA A 387 -35.31 23.87 -8.75
N GLY A 388 -36.59 24.21 -8.93
CA GLY A 388 -37.64 23.20 -9.14
C GLY A 388 -37.26 22.20 -10.25
N ALA A 389 -37.75 20.95 -10.14
CA ALA A 389 -37.34 19.79 -10.92
C ALA A 389 -37.65 19.81 -12.44
N ASP A 390 -37.94 20.98 -13.02
CA ASP A 390 -38.25 21.12 -14.44
C ASP A 390 -36.98 21.48 -15.24
N PRO A 391 -36.45 20.56 -16.07
CA PRO A 391 -35.21 20.77 -16.83
C PRO A 391 -35.34 21.78 -17.99
N GLU A 392 -36.56 22.12 -18.43
CA GLU A 392 -36.77 23.11 -19.50
C GLU A 392 -36.97 24.53 -18.98
N ARG A 393 -37.30 24.69 -17.71
CA ARG A 393 -37.53 25.99 -17.10
C ARG A 393 -36.20 26.74 -16.91
N VAL A 394 -36.04 27.85 -17.63
CA VAL A 394 -34.92 28.77 -17.45
C VAL A 394 -35.07 29.49 -16.12
N GLN A 395 -34.13 29.30 -15.20
CA GLN A 395 -34.15 29.94 -13.88
C GLN A 395 -33.12 31.07 -13.82
N THR A 396 -33.51 32.21 -13.24
CA THR A 396 -32.58 33.34 -13.07
C THR A 396 -31.98 33.26 -11.68
N VAL A 397 -30.65 33.27 -11.62
CA VAL A 397 -29.88 33.27 -10.39
C VAL A 397 -29.17 34.60 -10.27
N SER A 398 -29.47 35.33 -9.21
CA SER A 398 -28.86 36.62 -8.91
C SER A 398 -27.62 36.42 -8.05
N VAL A 399 -26.48 36.94 -8.51
CA VAL A 399 -25.22 36.93 -7.76
C VAL A 399 -24.74 38.37 -7.56
N SER A 400 -24.54 38.76 -6.30
CA SER A 400 -23.98 40.08 -5.98
C SER A 400 -22.46 40.07 -6.16
N LEU A 401 -21.94 40.99 -6.97
CA LEU A 401 -20.49 41.14 -7.17
C LEU A 401 -19.81 41.81 -5.97
N ASP A 402 -18.58 41.42 -5.67
CA ASP A 402 -17.75 42.14 -4.73
C ASP A 402 -17.25 43.46 -5.34
N GLU A 403 -17.11 44.47 -4.49
CA GLU A 403 -16.66 45.81 -4.87
C GLU A 403 -15.12 45.97 -4.82
N LYS A 404 -14.42 45.08 -4.11
CA LYS A 404 -12.98 45.22 -3.82
C LYS A 404 -12.27 43.89 -4.00
N ASN A 405 -11.03 43.97 -4.49
CA ASN A 405 -10.15 42.81 -4.59
C ASN A 405 -9.90 42.20 -3.19
N ALA A 406 -10.39 40.98 -2.99
CA ALA A 406 -10.34 40.27 -1.72
C ALA A 406 -8.90 39.96 -1.30
N GLU A 407 -8.02 39.60 -2.24
CA GLU A 407 -6.61 39.31 -1.98
C GLU A 407 -5.89 40.54 -1.40
N GLN A 408 -6.00 41.69 -2.08
CA GLN A 408 -5.37 42.93 -1.62
C GLN A 408 -5.91 43.37 -0.24
N ARG A 409 -7.21 43.19 0.00
CA ARG A 409 -7.83 43.54 1.28
C ARG A 409 -7.35 42.61 2.40
N ILE A 410 -7.33 41.30 2.17
CA ILE A 410 -6.84 40.32 3.14
C ILE A 410 -5.37 40.56 3.44
N GLU A 411 -4.54 40.79 2.42
CA GLU A 411 -3.11 41.03 2.59
C GLU A 411 -2.84 42.28 3.43
N LYS A 412 -3.58 43.36 3.16
CA LYS A 412 -3.49 44.59 3.93
C LYS A 412 -3.87 44.36 5.39
N GLN A 413 -4.97 43.66 5.65
CA GLN A 413 -5.40 43.37 7.03
C GLN A 413 -4.43 42.40 7.74
N ARG A 414 -3.88 41.42 7.03
CA ARG A 414 -2.86 40.48 7.53
C ARG A 414 -1.61 41.22 8.01
N LYS A 415 -1.09 42.15 7.20
CA LYS A 415 0.06 42.99 7.58
C LYS A 415 -0.23 43.83 8.83
N ILE A 416 -1.40 44.45 8.90
CA ILE A 416 -1.80 45.26 10.06
C ILE A 416 -1.95 44.39 11.31
N LEU A 417 -2.55 43.21 11.18
CA LEU A 417 -2.71 42.24 12.26
C LEU A 417 -1.35 41.80 12.82
N TYR A 418 -0.40 41.45 11.94
CA TYR A 418 0.94 41.03 12.37
C TYR A 418 1.75 42.16 13.01
N TRP A 419 1.61 43.40 12.52
CA TRP A 419 2.20 44.56 13.21
C TRP A 419 1.60 44.77 14.60
N SER A 420 0.27 44.63 14.75
CA SER A 420 -0.38 44.72 16.06
C SER A 420 0.05 43.60 17.01
N LEU A 421 0.21 42.37 16.49
CA LEU A 421 0.69 41.23 17.26
C LEU A 421 2.14 41.42 17.69
N GLY A 422 3.01 41.84 16.77
CA GLY A 422 4.42 42.13 17.05
C GLY A 422 4.59 43.23 18.08
N ALA A 423 3.79 44.29 18.02
CA ALA A 423 3.79 45.35 19.03
C ALA A 423 3.42 44.81 20.44
N LEU A 424 2.41 43.94 20.52
CA LEU A 424 2.03 43.31 21.78
C LEU A 424 3.12 42.38 22.32
N TYR A 425 3.72 41.55 21.46
CA TYR A 425 4.83 40.67 21.83
C TYR A 425 6.09 41.41 22.27
N LEU A 426 6.36 42.59 21.71
CA LEU A 426 7.45 43.43 22.16
C LEU A 426 7.14 44.08 23.53
N ALA A 427 5.89 44.47 23.77
CA ALA A 427 5.49 45.13 25.01
C ALA A 427 5.37 44.18 26.21
N LEU A 428 4.96 42.93 25.99
CA LEU A 428 4.70 41.95 27.06
C LEU A 428 5.91 41.66 27.96
N PRO A 429 7.11 41.31 27.45
CA PRO A 429 8.28 41.08 28.29
C PRO A 429 8.67 42.29 29.11
N ALA A 430 8.65 43.49 28.50
CA ALA A 430 8.95 44.74 29.19
C ALA A 430 7.95 45.01 30.34
N ALA A 431 6.66 44.80 30.10
CA ALA A 431 5.63 44.96 31.11
C ALA A 431 5.79 43.94 32.25
N PHE A 432 6.07 42.66 31.95
CA PHE A 432 6.31 41.64 32.97
C PHE A 432 7.54 41.94 33.83
N LEU A 433 8.63 42.41 33.24
CA LEU A 433 9.84 42.77 33.99
C LEU A 433 9.59 43.97 34.91
N ILE A 434 8.99 45.05 34.39
CA ILE A 434 8.72 46.27 35.18
C ILE A 434 7.68 45.98 36.28
N ARG A 435 6.64 45.21 35.96
CA ARG A 435 5.63 44.81 36.94
C ARG A 435 6.19 43.87 38.00
N GLY A 436 7.00 42.89 37.59
CA GLY A 436 7.66 41.96 38.51
C GLY A 436 8.60 42.67 39.49
N GLU A 437 9.35 43.66 39.02
CA GLU A 437 10.19 44.50 39.88
C GLU A 437 9.34 45.36 40.83
N ALA A 438 8.25 45.96 40.35
CA ALA A 438 7.32 46.72 41.18
C ALA A 438 6.70 45.86 42.30
N ASP A 439 6.23 44.65 41.97
CA ASP A 439 5.65 43.72 42.92
C ASP A 439 6.70 43.17 43.91
N SER A 440 7.92 42.90 43.44
CA SER A 440 9.06 42.51 44.27
C SER A 440 9.38 43.58 45.33
N ARG A 441 9.48 44.85 44.93
CA ARG A 441 9.73 45.98 45.83
C ARG A 441 8.58 46.22 46.82
N LEU A 442 7.33 46.09 46.36
CA LEU A 442 6.15 46.18 47.23
C LEU A 442 6.15 45.06 48.29
N ASN A 443 6.42 43.82 47.89
CA ASN A 443 6.50 42.68 48.80
C ASN A 443 7.66 42.79 49.79
N ALA A 444 8.80 43.29 49.34
CA ALA A 444 9.96 43.49 50.20
C ALA A 444 9.76 44.66 51.19
N ARG A 445 9.02 45.71 50.81
CA ARG A 445 8.55 46.77 51.74
C ARG A 445 7.56 46.23 52.76
N ALA A 446 6.54 45.47 52.33
CA ALA A 446 5.57 44.84 53.23
C ALA A 446 6.22 43.83 54.20
N GLY A 447 7.29 43.16 53.77
CA GLY A 447 8.07 42.23 54.59
C GLY A 447 9.16 42.89 55.46
N GLY A 448 9.25 44.22 55.52
CA GLY A 448 10.24 44.95 56.31
C GLY A 448 11.70 44.80 55.84
N ARG A 449 11.91 44.37 54.59
CA ARG A 449 13.24 44.13 53.99
C ARG A 449 13.78 45.34 53.20
N LEU A 450 12.93 46.34 52.92
CA LEU A 450 13.35 47.64 52.37
C LEU A 450 13.34 48.72 53.46
N PRO A 451 14.30 49.66 53.44
CA PRO A 451 14.27 50.83 54.32
C PRO A 451 13.14 51.80 53.93
N ASP A 452 12.47 52.40 54.92
CA ASP A 452 11.35 53.33 54.71
C ASP A 452 11.70 54.59 53.90
N SER A 453 12.99 54.89 53.74
CA SER A 453 13.51 56.00 52.93
C SER A 453 13.49 55.73 51.42
N GLU A 454 13.27 54.49 50.97
CA GLU A 454 13.30 54.14 49.55
C GLU A 454 11.91 54.32 48.89
N ASN A 455 11.86 55.14 47.83
CA ASN A 455 10.60 55.47 47.15
C ASN A 455 10.23 54.40 46.10
N VAL A 456 9.15 53.68 46.34
CA VAL A 456 8.65 52.57 45.49
C VAL A 456 7.63 53.07 44.45
N ASP A 457 7.03 54.24 44.65
CA ASP A 457 5.93 54.76 43.84
C ASP A 457 6.24 54.90 42.33
N PRO A 458 7.46 55.31 41.90
CA PRO A 458 7.79 55.38 40.48
C PRO A 458 7.73 54.03 39.76
N TRP A 459 8.12 52.94 40.44
CA TRP A 459 8.09 51.59 39.87
C TRP A 459 6.67 51.06 39.76
N VAL A 460 5.82 51.36 40.74
CA VAL A 460 4.39 51.02 40.69
C VAL A 460 3.69 51.79 39.57
N MET A 461 3.98 53.08 39.42
CA MET A 461 3.45 53.90 38.33
C MET A 461 3.92 53.39 36.96
N ALA A 462 5.20 53.06 36.82
CA ALA A 462 5.75 52.49 35.59
C ALA A 462 5.15 51.11 35.27
N GLY A 463 4.97 50.24 36.26
CA GLY A 463 4.34 48.93 36.10
C GLY A 463 2.87 49.03 35.67
N ASN A 464 2.12 49.95 36.27
CA ASN A 464 0.73 50.21 35.89
C ASN A 464 0.62 50.79 34.48
N ALA A 465 1.52 51.71 34.11
CA ALA A 465 1.57 52.29 32.76
C ALA A 465 1.91 51.23 31.70
N ALA A 466 2.93 50.39 31.95
CA ALA A 466 3.32 49.31 31.04
C ALA A 466 2.19 48.27 30.88
N THR A 467 1.50 47.93 31.97
CA THR A 467 0.32 47.06 31.94
C THR A 467 -0.81 47.67 31.11
N GLY A 468 -1.09 48.98 31.28
CA GLY A 468 -2.07 49.70 30.48
C GLY A 468 -1.75 49.72 28.98
N VAL A 469 -0.47 49.86 28.61
CA VAL A 469 0.00 49.76 27.22
C VAL A 469 -0.25 48.37 26.65
N CYS A 470 0.08 47.30 27.39
CA CYS A 470 -0.22 45.93 26.96
C CYS A 470 -1.71 45.67 26.77
N ILE A 471 -2.56 46.16 27.68
CA ILE A 471 -4.02 46.06 27.56
C ILE A 471 -4.50 46.79 26.31
N GLY A 472 -4.03 48.03 26.07
CA GLY A 472 -4.38 48.80 24.88
C GLY A 472 -3.97 48.12 23.57
N LEU A 473 -2.77 47.54 23.52
CA LEU A 473 -2.30 46.76 22.38
C LEU A 473 -3.08 45.46 22.19
N GLY A 474 -3.48 44.80 23.28
CA GLY A 474 -4.35 43.61 23.26
C GLY A 474 -5.75 43.91 22.71
N VAL A 475 -6.35 45.04 23.13
CA VAL A 475 -7.65 45.49 22.59
C VAL A 475 -7.53 45.85 21.10
N ASN A 476 -6.46 46.54 20.70
CA ASN A 476 -6.21 46.83 19.29
C ASN A 476 -6.06 45.55 18.47
N LEU A 477 -5.32 44.55 18.97
CA LEU A 477 -5.16 43.25 18.32
C LEU A 477 -6.53 42.58 18.09
N LEU A 478 -7.41 42.58 19.09
CA LEU A 478 -8.75 42.01 18.98
C LEU A 478 -9.58 42.71 17.90
N VAL A 479 -9.51 44.04 17.82
CA VAL A 479 -10.17 44.80 16.74
C VAL A 479 -9.61 44.42 15.36
N GLN A 480 -8.30 44.23 15.23
CA GLN A 480 -7.70 43.82 13.95
C GLN A 480 -8.08 42.38 13.58
N ILE A 481 -8.24 41.47 14.55
CA ILE A 481 -8.73 40.11 14.30
C ILE A 481 -10.13 40.15 13.71
N ILE A 482 -11.04 40.95 14.26
CA ILE A 482 -12.42 41.10 13.73
C ILE A 482 -12.38 41.67 12.30
N ARG A 483 -11.55 42.69 12.06
CA ARG A 483 -11.40 43.29 10.71
C ARG A 483 -10.79 42.33 9.69
N TYR A 484 -9.88 41.46 10.13
CA TYR A 484 -9.33 40.39 9.32
C TYR A 484 -10.38 39.32 9.01
N ALA A 485 -11.13 38.85 10.01
CA ALA A 485 -12.19 37.85 9.83
C ALA A 485 -13.27 38.31 8.85
N THR A 486 -13.73 39.56 8.98
CA THR A 486 -14.69 40.17 8.03
C THR A 486 -14.13 40.41 6.63
N ALA A 487 -12.81 40.54 6.48
CA ALA A 487 -12.17 40.56 5.16
C ALA A 487 -12.06 39.15 4.57
N ALA A 488 -11.78 38.14 5.39
CA ALA A 488 -11.68 36.74 4.98
C ALA A 488 -13.04 36.16 4.55
N GLU A 489 -14.15 36.61 5.16
CA GLU A 489 -15.51 36.21 4.79
C GLU A 489 -15.87 36.55 3.33
N GLN A 490 -15.18 37.49 2.69
CA GLN A 490 -15.38 37.78 1.26
C GLN A 490 -14.92 36.66 0.32
N VAL A 491 -14.01 35.79 0.78
CA VAL A 491 -13.54 34.65 -0.03
C VAL A 491 -14.44 33.43 0.17
N THR A 492 -15.26 33.41 1.21
CA THR A 492 -16.23 32.35 1.44
C THR A 492 -17.35 32.46 0.41
N PRO A 493 -17.62 31.41 -0.39
CA PRO A 493 -18.63 31.47 -1.44
C PRO A 493 -20.02 31.70 -0.83
N ARG A 494 -20.69 32.76 -1.26
CA ARG A 494 -22.07 33.05 -0.88
C ARG A 494 -23.02 32.19 -1.71
N ARG A 495 -24.14 31.75 -1.11
CA ARG A 495 -25.18 31.05 -1.88
C ARG A 495 -25.78 32.01 -2.89
N ALA A 496 -25.90 31.56 -4.13
CA ALA A 496 -26.59 32.32 -5.16
C ALA A 496 -28.11 32.26 -4.92
N GLU A 497 -28.81 33.36 -5.14
CA GLU A 497 -30.24 33.47 -4.85
C GLU A 497 -31.06 33.25 -6.12
N PHE A 498 -32.04 32.33 -6.05
CA PHE A 498 -33.02 32.13 -7.12
C PHE A 498 -34.03 33.27 -7.12
N ARG A 499 -34.31 33.82 -8.30
CA ARG A 499 -35.28 34.90 -8.49
C ARG A 499 -36.56 34.45 -9.17
#